data_AF-A0A401G1H2-F1
#
_entry.id   AF-A0A401G1H2-F1
#
_cell.length_a   1.000
_cell.length_b   1.000
_cell.length_c   1.000
_cell.angle_alpha   90.00
_cell.angle_beta   90.00
_cell.angle_gamma   90.00
#
_symmetry.space_group_name_H-M   'P 1'
#
loop_
_entity.id
_entity.type
_entity.pdbx_description
1 polymer ?
#
loop_
_entity_poly.entity_id
_entity_poly.type
_entity_poly.pdbx_seq_one_letter_code
_entity_poly.pdbx_strand_id
1 'polypeptide(L)'
;METDKLAAALRFYFITDDSAPALSPAEQVRIALEAGATCVQYRNKHYGPDCLAEVVLIRQLCRDRDVPFVVNDNIDLARRVMADGVHLGQDDAPPARARELLGDSAIVGISVSDPDELAKTDLAPCDYMGNSPFKMITCLIKY
;
A
#
# COMPACT_ATOMS: atom_id res chain seq x y z
N MET A 1 -7.32 -4.06 -10.85
CA MET A 1 -7.94 -5.26 -10.23
C MET A 1 -9.46 -5.08 -10.14
N GLU A 2 -10.25 -6.16 -10.33
CA GLU A 2 -11.71 -6.15 -10.15
C GLU A 2 -12.11 -5.80 -8.71
N THR A 3 -13.26 -5.14 -8.52
CA THR A 3 -13.71 -4.62 -7.21
C THR A 3 -13.79 -5.71 -6.14
N ASP A 4 -14.37 -6.87 -6.45
CA ASP A 4 -14.54 -7.95 -5.47
C ASP A 4 -13.20 -8.56 -5.03
N LYS A 5 -12.24 -8.66 -5.95
CA LYS A 5 -10.88 -9.13 -5.64
C LYS A 5 -10.13 -8.12 -4.79
N LEU A 6 -10.30 -6.82 -5.07
CA LEU A 6 -9.76 -5.75 -4.23
C LEU A 6 -10.39 -5.79 -2.83
N ALA A 7 -11.70 -5.95 -2.72
CA ALA A 7 -12.40 -6.11 -1.45
C ALA A 7 -11.80 -7.24 -0.61
N ALA A 8 -11.59 -8.41 -1.23
CA ALA A 8 -11.01 -9.57 -0.58
C ALA A 8 -9.56 -9.31 -0.14
N ALA A 9 -8.75 -8.66 -0.98
CA ALA A 9 -7.37 -8.30 -0.67
C ALA A 9 -7.27 -7.34 0.52
N LEU A 10 -8.18 -6.38 0.64
CA LEU A 10 -8.13 -5.37 1.70
C LEU A 10 -8.66 -5.85 3.06
N ARG A 11 -9.11 -7.11 3.20
CA ARG A 11 -9.69 -7.66 4.45
C ARG A 11 -8.70 -7.76 5.60
N PHE A 12 -7.50 -8.26 5.33
CA PHE A 12 -6.38 -8.24 6.26
C PHE A 12 -5.23 -7.50 5.59
N TYR A 13 -5.29 -6.18 5.72
CA TYR A 13 -4.27 -5.26 5.26
C TYR A 13 -3.18 -5.12 6.33
N PHE A 14 -2.02 -5.73 6.09
CA PHE A 14 -0.85 -5.56 6.95
C PHE A 14 0.03 -4.40 6.47
N ILE A 15 0.52 -3.58 7.41
CA ILE A 15 1.45 -2.47 7.14
C ILE A 15 2.70 -2.71 7.97
N THR A 16 3.88 -2.69 7.33
CA THR A 16 5.15 -2.84 8.07
C THR A 16 5.41 -1.65 8.99
N ASP A 17 6.08 -1.90 10.11
CA ASP A 17 6.53 -0.87 11.05
C ASP A 17 8.06 -0.84 11.08
N ASP A 18 8.67 0.19 10.50
CA ASP A 18 10.12 0.39 10.48
C ASP A 18 10.70 0.76 11.86
N SER A 19 9.85 1.09 12.84
CA SER A 19 10.26 1.37 14.22
C SER A 19 10.26 0.14 15.13
N ALA A 20 9.77 -1.02 14.64
CA ALA A 20 9.70 -2.24 15.43
C ALA A 20 11.12 -2.78 15.73
N PRO A 21 11.55 -2.83 17.01
CA PRO A 21 12.96 -2.99 17.36
C PRO A 21 13.50 -4.43 17.17
N ALA A 22 12.61 -5.41 17.02
CA ALA A 22 12.97 -6.83 17.09
C ALA A 22 12.83 -7.58 15.76
N LEU A 23 12.18 -7.00 14.76
CA LEU A 23 11.86 -7.69 13.51
C LEU A 23 12.08 -6.76 12.33
N SER A 24 12.87 -7.23 11.36
CA SER A 24 12.96 -6.56 10.08
C SER A 24 11.59 -6.52 9.40
N PRO A 25 11.29 -5.50 8.55
CA PRO A 25 10.11 -5.49 7.70
C PRO A 25 9.86 -6.81 6.96
N ALA A 26 10.92 -7.46 6.46
CA ALA A 26 10.79 -8.76 5.79
C ALA A 26 10.29 -9.87 6.72
N GLU A 27 10.77 -9.93 7.97
CA GLU A 27 10.29 -10.90 8.97
C GLU A 27 8.85 -10.61 9.39
N GLN A 28 8.50 -9.34 9.57
CA GLN A 28 7.12 -8.92 9.86
C GLN A 28 6.17 -9.40 8.76
N VAL A 29 6.55 -9.20 7.48
CA VAL A 29 5.75 -9.65 6.34
C VAL A 29 5.63 -11.16 6.31
N ARG A 30 6.72 -11.91 6.56
CA ARG A 30 6.66 -13.37 6.61
C ARG A 30 5.64 -13.85 7.65
N ILE A 31 5.68 -13.29 8.85
CA ILE A 31 4.75 -13.61 9.95
C ILE A 31 3.32 -13.24 9.56
N ALA A 32 3.11 -12.05 8.99
CA ALA A 32 1.79 -11.59 8.59
C ALA A 32 1.18 -12.47 7.49
N LEU A 33 1.97 -12.86 6.49
CA LEU A 33 1.54 -13.77 5.42
C LEU A 33 1.19 -15.17 5.99
N GLU A 34 1.97 -15.68 6.93
CA GLU A 34 1.65 -16.94 7.64
C GLU A 34 0.37 -16.83 8.48
N ALA A 35 0.08 -15.64 9.02
CA ALA A 35 -1.16 -15.35 9.74
C ALA A 35 -2.36 -15.07 8.81
N GLY A 36 -2.18 -15.10 7.50
CA GLY A 36 -3.25 -14.93 6.51
C GLY A 36 -3.49 -13.48 6.06
N ALA A 37 -2.47 -12.62 6.10
CA ALA A 37 -2.55 -11.29 5.49
C ALA A 37 -2.91 -11.40 4.00
N THR A 38 -3.88 -10.59 3.58
CA THR A 38 -4.44 -10.60 2.21
C THR A 38 -3.98 -9.40 1.39
N CYS A 39 -3.30 -8.43 2.01
CA CYS A 39 -2.60 -7.32 1.36
C CYS A 39 -1.45 -6.86 2.27
N VAL A 40 -0.35 -6.44 1.68
CA VAL A 40 0.83 -5.93 2.40
C VAL A 40 1.20 -4.54 1.89
N GLN A 41 1.40 -3.59 2.78
CA GLN A 41 2.05 -2.31 2.48
C GLN A 41 3.42 -2.24 3.14
N TYR A 42 4.43 -1.98 2.32
CA TYR A 42 5.74 -1.58 2.82
C TYR A 42 5.72 -0.09 3.15
N ARG A 43 5.84 0.20 4.44
CA ARG A 43 6.01 1.53 4.99
C ARG A 43 7.34 1.62 5.70
N ASN A 44 8.18 2.53 5.22
CA ASN A 44 9.47 2.86 5.80
C ASN A 44 9.68 4.37 5.68
N LYS A 45 9.92 5.06 6.80
CA LYS A 45 10.16 6.51 6.80
C LYS A 45 11.63 6.86 6.50
N HIS A 46 12.50 5.86 6.52
CA HIS A 46 13.94 5.99 6.35
C HIS A 46 14.39 5.25 5.09
N TYR A 47 14.07 5.82 3.92
CA TYR A 47 14.51 5.26 2.64
C TYR A 47 16.03 5.43 2.45
N GLY A 48 16.76 4.33 2.54
CA GLY A 48 18.19 4.23 2.25
C GLY A 48 18.50 3.26 1.09
N PRO A 49 19.74 3.23 0.59
CA PRO A 49 20.18 2.30 -0.46
C PRO A 49 19.90 0.83 -0.12
N ASP A 50 20.02 0.49 1.17
CA ASP A 50 19.84 -0.86 1.70
C ASP A 50 18.37 -1.34 1.65
N CYS A 51 17.41 -0.41 1.54
CA CYS A 51 15.99 -0.76 1.51
C CYS A 51 15.59 -1.48 0.22
N LEU A 52 16.29 -1.27 -0.90
CA LEU A 52 15.87 -1.87 -2.18
C LEU A 52 15.90 -3.41 -2.15
N ALA A 53 16.95 -3.99 -1.57
CA ALA A 53 17.08 -5.44 -1.47
C ALA A 53 15.97 -6.04 -0.59
N GLU A 54 15.65 -5.37 0.52
CA GLU A 54 14.56 -5.76 1.42
C GLU A 54 13.19 -5.68 0.72
N VAL A 55 12.91 -4.58 0.03
CA VAL A 55 11.63 -4.39 -0.67
C VAL A 55 11.45 -5.42 -1.79
N VAL A 56 12.51 -5.75 -2.52
CA VAL A 56 12.47 -6.82 -3.54
C VAL A 56 12.19 -8.18 -2.90
N LEU A 57 12.81 -8.48 -1.75
CA LEU A 57 12.52 -9.70 -1.00
C LEU A 57 11.05 -9.76 -0.55
N ILE A 58 10.54 -8.67 0.02
CA ILE A 58 9.14 -8.55 0.45
C ILE A 58 8.19 -8.74 -0.74
N ARG A 59 8.48 -8.10 -1.88
CA ARG A 59 7.70 -8.25 -3.12
C ARG A 59 7.62 -9.70 -3.55
N GLN A 60 8.73 -10.43 -3.48
CA GLN A 60 8.77 -11.86 -3.82
C GLN A 60 7.93 -12.70 -2.85
N LEU A 61 8.07 -12.48 -1.54
CA LEU A 61 7.29 -13.18 -0.51
C LEU A 61 5.78 -13.05 -0.74
N CYS A 62 5.33 -11.85 -1.11
CA CYS A 62 3.93 -11.57 -1.42
C CYS A 62 3.51 -12.24 -2.75
N ARG A 63 4.37 -12.18 -3.78
CA ARG A 63 4.11 -12.81 -5.08
C ARG A 63 3.93 -14.31 -4.99
N ASP A 64 4.76 -14.98 -4.21
CA ASP A 64 4.72 -16.44 -4.02
C ASP A 64 3.39 -16.91 -3.40
N ARG A 65 2.62 -16.00 -2.80
CA ARG A 65 1.34 -16.26 -2.13
C ARG A 65 0.15 -15.58 -2.81
N ASP A 66 0.35 -14.96 -3.98
CA ASP A 66 -0.66 -14.17 -4.69
C ASP A 66 -1.29 -13.07 -3.82
N VAL A 67 -0.47 -12.48 -2.93
CA VAL A 67 -0.88 -11.36 -2.07
C VAL A 67 -0.42 -10.04 -2.70
N PRO A 68 -1.33 -9.06 -2.91
CA PRO A 68 -0.95 -7.75 -3.42
C PRO A 68 0.03 -7.01 -2.51
N PHE A 69 1.03 -6.41 -3.14
CA PHE A 69 2.07 -5.63 -2.49
C PHE A 69 2.01 -4.15 -2.90
N VAL A 70 1.90 -3.27 -1.90
CA VAL A 70 1.75 -1.82 -2.07
C VAL A 70 2.92 -1.10 -1.41
N VAL A 71 3.46 -0.05 -2.03
CA VAL A 71 4.51 0.80 -1.44
C VAL A 71 3.91 2.08 -0.87
N ASN A 72 4.37 2.53 0.28
CA ASN A 72 3.93 3.77 0.91
C ASN A 72 4.67 4.99 0.31
N ASP A 73 3.93 6.04 -0.05
CA ASP A 73 4.33 7.40 -0.46
C ASP A 73 5.22 7.50 -1.73
N ASN A 74 5.96 6.45 -2.08
CA ASN A 74 7.04 6.49 -3.07
C ASN A 74 6.67 5.74 -4.36
N ILE A 75 6.13 6.49 -5.33
CA ILE A 75 5.71 5.96 -6.65
C ILE A 75 6.91 5.42 -7.45
N ASP A 76 8.08 6.07 -7.39
CA ASP A 76 9.27 5.64 -8.12
C ASP A 76 9.81 4.31 -7.58
N LEU A 77 9.79 4.12 -6.27
CA LEU A 77 10.13 2.85 -5.64
C LEU A 77 9.13 1.76 -6.04
N ALA A 78 7.82 2.06 -5.97
CA ALA A 78 6.76 1.14 -6.41
C ALA A 78 7.00 0.65 -7.85
N ARG A 79 7.34 1.59 -8.75
CA ARG A 79 7.69 1.28 -10.13
C ARG A 79 8.94 0.42 -10.24
N ARG A 80 10.01 0.78 -9.54
CA ARG A 80 11.31 0.09 -9.59
C ARG A 80 11.24 -1.36 -9.13
N VAL A 81 10.39 -1.64 -8.14
CA VAL A 81 10.21 -3.00 -7.58
C VAL A 81 9.03 -3.75 -8.20
N MET A 82 8.34 -3.16 -9.19
CA MET A 82 7.12 -3.70 -9.78
C MET A 82 6.08 -4.09 -8.72
N ALA A 83 5.86 -3.18 -7.77
CA ALA A 83 4.78 -3.31 -6.80
C ALA A 83 3.42 -3.33 -7.52
N ASP A 84 2.44 -3.97 -6.89
CA ASP A 84 1.07 -4.01 -7.41
C ASP A 84 0.36 -2.67 -7.23
N GLY A 85 0.89 -1.79 -6.37
CA GLY A 85 0.31 -0.48 -6.13
C GLY A 85 1.11 0.45 -5.23
N VAL A 86 0.49 1.58 -4.91
CA VAL A 86 1.00 2.61 -4.01
C VAL A 86 -0.12 3.12 -3.09
N HIS A 87 0.23 3.47 -1.86
CA HIS A 87 -0.64 4.19 -0.92
C HIS A 87 -0.02 5.55 -0.65
N LEU A 88 -0.82 6.61 -0.77
CA LEU A 88 -0.36 7.99 -0.68
C LEU A 88 -1.06 8.71 0.48
N GLY A 89 -0.36 9.63 1.13
CA GLY A 89 -0.89 10.65 2.01
C GLY A 89 -1.33 11.90 1.26
N GLN A 90 -1.93 12.85 1.98
CA GLN A 90 -2.41 14.12 1.43
C GLN A 90 -1.28 15.04 0.97
N ASP A 91 -0.09 14.94 1.59
CA ASP A 91 1.09 15.74 1.27
C ASP A 91 2.02 15.10 0.22
N ASP A 92 1.69 13.90 -0.26
CA ASP A 92 2.49 13.17 -1.24
C ASP A 92 2.17 13.57 -2.69
N ALA A 93 2.80 12.90 -3.65
CA ALA A 93 2.43 13.04 -5.04
C ALA A 93 0.93 12.71 -5.26
N PRO A 94 0.24 13.40 -6.17
CA PRO A 94 -1.19 13.17 -6.38
C PRO A 94 -1.45 11.76 -6.94
N PRO A 95 -2.55 11.09 -6.56
CA PRO A 95 -2.91 9.77 -7.08
C PRO A 95 -2.94 9.66 -8.62
N ALA A 96 -3.31 10.73 -9.32
CA ALA A 96 -3.24 10.79 -10.78
C ALA A 96 -1.82 10.52 -11.31
N ARG A 97 -0.78 10.99 -10.60
CA ARG A 97 0.61 10.74 -10.97
C ARG A 97 1.00 9.27 -10.82
N ALA A 98 0.41 8.56 -9.86
CA ALA A 98 0.60 7.12 -9.72
C ALA A 98 0.04 6.36 -10.93
N ARG A 99 -1.13 6.77 -11.44
CA ARG A 99 -1.72 6.21 -12.67
C ARG A 99 -0.81 6.40 -13.88
N GLU A 100 -0.27 7.61 -14.06
CA GLU A 100 0.64 7.91 -15.17
C GLU A 100 1.91 7.06 -15.16
N LEU A 101 2.47 6.78 -13.97
CA LEU A 101 3.76 6.10 -13.83
C LEU A 101 3.66 4.57 -13.70
N LEU A 102 2.60 4.07 -13.07
CA LEU A 102 2.39 2.65 -12.77
C LEU A 102 1.36 1.99 -13.69
N GLY A 103 0.57 2.78 -14.42
CA GLY A 103 -0.49 2.33 -15.32
C GLY A 103 -1.84 2.12 -14.64
N ASP A 104 -2.87 1.94 -15.47
CA ASP A 104 -4.27 1.84 -15.03
C ASP A 104 -4.57 0.60 -14.17
N SER A 105 -3.72 -0.43 -14.25
CA SER A 105 -3.89 -1.66 -13.47
C SER A 105 -3.39 -1.56 -12.03
N ALA A 106 -2.58 -0.54 -11.71
CA ALA A 106 -2.01 -0.37 -10.38
C ALA A 106 -3.09 -0.18 -9.32
N ILE A 107 -2.82 -0.63 -8.10
CA ILE A 107 -3.69 -0.39 -6.95
C ILE A 107 -3.31 0.97 -6.34
N VAL A 108 -4.22 1.94 -6.31
CA VAL A 108 -3.93 3.27 -5.78
C VAL A 108 -4.77 3.55 -4.54
N GLY A 109 -4.11 3.70 -3.40
CA GLY A 109 -4.73 4.07 -2.13
C GLY A 109 -4.43 5.51 -1.72
N ILE A 110 -5.35 6.13 -0.99
CA ILE A 110 -5.17 7.48 -0.41
C ILE A 110 -5.57 7.47 1.07
N SER A 111 -4.82 8.16 1.92
CA SER A 111 -5.22 8.42 3.30
C SER A 111 -6.18 9.61 3.36
N VAL A 112 -7.31 9.44 4.06
CA VAL A 112 -8.30 10.51 4.33
C VAL A 112 -8.72 10.41 5.80
N SER A 113 -8.42 11.43 6.58
CA SER A 113 -8.51 11.44 8.04
C SER A 113 -9.74 12.16 8.57
N ASP A 114 -10.31 13.08 7.78
CA ASP A 114 -11.48 13.87 8.16
C ASP A 114 -12.37 14.23 6.94
N PRO A 115 -13.60 14.72 7.18
CA PRO A 115 -14.51 15.11 6.10
C PRO A 115 -14.02 16.26 5.22
N ASP A 116 -13.16 17.15 5.73
CA ASP A 116 -12.62 18.27 4.95
C ASP A 116 -11.57 17.78 3.96
N GLU A 117 -10.72 16.81 4.35
CA GLU A 117 -9.83 16.08 3.45
C GLU A 117 -10.63 15.31 2.40
N LEU A 118 -11.70 14.62 2.81
CA LEU A 118 -12.56 13.87 1.89
C LEU A 118 -13.17 14.78 0.82
N ALA A 119 -13.68 15.96 1.22
CA ALA A 119 -14.29 16.91 0.30
C ALA A 119 -13.30 17.53 -0.71
N LYS A 120 -12.00 17.53 -0.38
CA LYS A 120 -10.93 18.11 -1.22
C LYS A 120 -10.16 17.06 -2.01
N THR A 121 -10.25 15.79 -1.64
CA THR A 121 -9.53 14.70 -2.29
C THR A 121 -10.27 14.27 -3.56
N ASP A 122 -9.60 14.33 -4.71
CA ASP A 122 -10.09 13.68 -5.92
C ASP A 122 -9.90 12.16 -5.80
N LEU A 123 -11.01 11.44 -5.66
CA LEU A 123 -11.03 9.99 -5.51
C LEU A 123 -11.14 9.24 -6.84
N ALA A 124 -11.38 9.93 -7.96
CA ALA A 124 -11.48 9.29 -9.28
C ALA A 124 -10.25 8.43 -9.64
N PRO A 125 -9.00 8.84 -9.36
CA PRO A 125 -7.82 8.00 -9.60
C PRO A 125 -7.58 6.90 -8.54
N CYS A 126 -8.35 6.86 -7.45
CA CYS A 126 -8.12 5.98 -6.31
C CYS A 126 -8.99 4.71 -6.36
N ASP A 127 -8.46 3.58 -5.89
CA ASP A 127 -9.19 2.32 -5.75
C ASP A 127 -9.77 2.13 -4.34
N TYR A 128 -9.12 2.71 -3.32
CA TYR A 128 -9.55 2.64 -1.92
C TYR A 128 -9.03 3.84 -1.12
N MET A 129 -9.65 4.09 0.03
CA MET A 129 -9.13 5.03 1.02
C MET A 129 -8.88 4.35 2.37
N GLY A 130 -7.81 4.77 3.04
CA GLY A 130 -7.52 4.44 4.44
C GLY A 130 -7.99 5.56 5.35
N ASN A 131 -8.80 5.24 6.36
CA ASN A 131 -9.20 6.19 7.40
C ASN A 131 -8.36 5.98 8.67
N SER A 132 -7.64 7.02 9.09
CA SER A 132 -6.81 7.07 10.31
C SER A 132 -7.08 8.43 10.98
N PRO A 133 -7.24 8.55 12.33
CA PRO A 133 -6.72 7.68 13.39
C PRO A 133 -7.73 6.67 13.97
N PHE A 134 -8.97 6.63 13.49
CA PHE A 134 -9.99 5.72 14.03
C PHE A 134 -9.90 4.33 13.36
N LYS A 135 -9.03 3.46 13.89
CA LYS A 135 -9.08 2.00 13.71
C LYS A 135 -9.32 1.56 12.25
N MET A 136 -8.33 1.79 11.37
CA MET A 136 -8.24 1.31 9.97
C MET A 136 -9.53 0.70 9.42
N ILE A 137 -10.45 1.55 8.97
CA ILE A 137 -11.55 1.12 8.10
C ILE A 137 -11.08 1.41 6.68
N THR A 138 -10.70 0.37 5.96
CA THR A 138 -10.42 0.46 4.53
C THR A 138 -11.76 0.51 3.79
N CYS A 139 -12.04 1.62 3.12
CA CYS A 139 -13.26 1.77 2.30
C CYS A 139 -12.89 1.62 0.82
N LEU A 140 -13.60 0.72 0.12
CA LEU A 140 -13.46 0.55 -1.32
C LEU A 140 -14.13 1.73 -2.02
N ILE A 141 -13.43 2.30 -2.99
CA ILE A 141 -13.94 3.40 -3.81
C ILE A 141 -14.11 2.84 -5.22
N LYS A 142 -15.24 2.20 -5.49
CA LYS A 142 -15.65 1.93 -6.88
C LYS A 142 -17.16 2.17 -7.04
N TYR A 143 -17.47 3.04 -8.00
CA TYR A 143 -18.80 3.26 -8.59
C TYR A 143 -19.02 2.32 -9.76
#